data_AF-A0A495IV12-F1
#
_entry.id   AF-A0A495IV12-F1
#
_cell.length_a   1.000
_cell.length_b   1.000
_cell.length_c   1.000
_cell.angle_alpha   90.00
_cell.angle_beta   90.00
_cell.angle_gamma   90.00
#
_symmetry.space_group_name_H-M   'P 1'
#
loop_
_entity.id
_entity.type
_entity.pdbx_description
1 polymer ?
#
loop_
_entity_poly.entity_id
_entity_poly.type
_entity_poly.pdbx_seq_one_letter_code
_entity_poly.pdbx_strand_id
1 'polypeptide(L)'
;MNTITVNQNNSCHRKRKPAQLPYYRVQYDIPLGDTPSVRTCLESSGLWELVTGPLREVYYYKVYENQKRKNFCAIGWPNENGGWEIRHPRYTGCIGPKGMTFIAGKPDRLLVFTDLTDYLCWKYDHKNDFPSLLILNHPEFLPAARKRAAQFASVTVGFDRIPQNLFTNGV
;
A
#
# COMPACT_ATOMS: atom_id res chain seq x y z
N MET A 1 21.33 73.06 -19.30
CA MET A 1 21.89 71.99 -18.44
C MET A 1 20.72 71.15 -18.00
N ASN A 2 20.58 69.94 -18.57
CA ASN A 2 19.41 69.08 -18.37
C ASN A 2 19.69 68.08 -17.25
N THR A 3 18.85 68.05 -16.22
CA THR A 3 18.93 67.03 -15.16
C THR A 3 17.91 65.93 -15.46
N ILE A 4 18.43 64.72 -15.66
CA ILE A 4 17.66 63.51 -16.02
C ILE A 4 17.01 62.94 -14.76
N THR A 5 15.68 62.83 -14.75
CA THR A 5 14.92 62.17 -13.69
C THR A 5 15.04 60.65 -13.84
N VAL A 6 15.68 59.98 -12.88
CA VAL A 6 15.79 58.52 -12.84
C VAL A 6 14.50 57.92 -12.28
N ASN A 7 13.72 57.26 -13.15
CA ASN A 7 12.56 56.46 -12.75
C ASN A 7 13.04 55.14 -12.12
N GLN A 8 12.84 54.99 -10.81
CA GLN A 8 13.05 53.72 -10.12
C GLN A 8 11.87 52.78 -10.40
N ASN A 9 12.05 51.89 -11.38
CA ASN A 9 11.16 50.75 -11.60
C ASN A 9 11.32 49.74 -10.46
N ASN A 10 10.49 49.86 -9.43
CA ASN A 10 10.35 48.86 -8.38
C ASN A 10 9.62 47.63 -8.94
N SER A 11 10.36 46.67 -9.49
CA SER A 11 9.81 45.35 -9.82
C SER A 11 9.57 44.57 -8.52
N CYS A 12 8.32 44.55 -8.08
CA CYS A 12 7.89 43.72 -6.98
C CYS A 12 7.95 42.24 -7.39
N HIS A 13 9.05 41.58 -7.02
CA HIS A 13 9.19 40.14 -7.17
C HIS A 13 8.16 39.45 -6.26
N ARG A 14 6.99 39.11 -6.83
CA ARG A 14 5.97 38.34 -6.12
C ARG A 14 6.57 36.99 -5.73
N LYS A 15 6.93 36.84 -4.46
CA LYS A 15 7.45 35.57 -3.91
C LYS A 15 6.48 34.46 -4.31
N ARG A 16 6.94 33.51 -5.12
CA ARG A 16 6.15 32.34 -5.51
C ARG A 16 5.73 31.62 -4.24
N LYS A 17 4.42 31.51 -4.00
CA LYS A 17 3.92 30.63 -2.93
C LYS A 17 4.35 29.20 -3.29
N PRO A 18 4.89 28.42 -2.35
CA PRO A 18 5.24 27.03 -2.63
C PRO A 18 4.00 26.29 -3.14
N ALA A 19 4.12 25.60 -4.26
CA ALA A 19 3.07 24.75 -4.77
C ALA A 19 2.82 23.63 -3.74
N GLN A 20 1.58 23.49 -3.29
CA GLN A 20 1.22 22.41 -2.38
C GLN A 20 1.16 21.11 -3.18
N LEU A 21 2.08 20.18 -2.90
CA LEU A 21 2.12 18.88 -3.56
C LEU A 21 0.82 18.10 -3.32
N PRO A 22 0.36 17.30 -4.29
CA PRO A 22 -0.81 16.47 -4.10
C PRO A 22 -0.55 15.41 -3.03
N TYR A 23 -1.53 15.19 -2.15
CA TYR A 23 -1.42 14.19 -1.08
C TYR A 23 -2.67 13.32 -1.00
N TYR A 24 -2.49 12.13 -0.44
CA TYR A 24 -3.55 11.16 -0.18
C TYR A 24 -3.89 11.15 1.31
N ARG A 25 -5.16 10.94 1.64
CA ARG A 25 -5.60 10.75 3.03
C ARG A 25 -6.74 9.75 3.12
N VAL A 26 -6.64 8.82 4.05
CA VAL A 26 -7.75 7.94 4.43
C VAL A 26 -8.81 8.77 5.18
N GLN A 27 -10.07 8.56 4.82
CA GLN A 27 -11.21 9.21 5.46
C GLN A 27 -11.83 8.28 6.50
N TYR A 28 -12.15 7.06 6.12
CA TYR A 28 -12.64 5.98 6.98
C TYR A 28 -12.49 4.65 6.24
N ASP A 29 -12.61 3.57 6.99
CA ASP A 29 -12.63 2.20 6.50
C ASP A 29 -13.82 1.45 7.08
N ILE A 30 -14.36 0.51 6.30
CA ILE A 30 -15.46 -0.36 6.74
C ILE A 30 -15.06 -1.82 6.46
N PRO A 31 -15.65 -2.79 7.18
CA PRO A 31 -15.58 -4.19 6.77
C PRO A 31 -16.00 -4.30 5.31
N LEU A 32 -15.39 -5.24 4.58
CA LEU A 32 -15.76 -5.52 3.19
C LEU A 32 -17.29 -5.66 3.06
N GLY A 33 -17.88 -4.76 2.28
CA GLY A 33 -19.31 -4.77 1.94
C GLY A 33 -19.54 -5.05 0.45
N ASP A 34 -20.81 -5.16 0.05
CA ASP A 34 -21.23 -5.38 -1.34
C ASP A 34 -21.17 -4.12 -2.22
N THR A 35 -20.31 -3.16 -1.88
CA THR A 35 -20.18 -1.92 -2.67
C THR A 35 -19.73 -2.26 -4.10
N PRO A 36 -20.46 -1.85 -5.16
CA PRO A 36 -20.19 -2.28 -6.53
C PRO A 36 -18.76 -2.02 -6.99
N SER A 37 -18.16 -0.87 -6.64
CA SER A 37 -16.78 -0.53 -7.03
C SER A 37 -15.72 -1.43 -6.38
N VAL A 38 -15.95 -1.86 -5.14
CA VAL A 38 -15.05 -2.78 -4.44
C VAL A 38 -15.24 -4.20 -4.95
N ARG A 39 -16.49 -4.59 -5.20
CA ARG A 39 -16.82 -5.87 -5.81
C ARG A 39 -16.17 -6.02 -7.19
N THR A 40 -16.30 -5.03 -8.08
CA THR A 40 -15.61 -5.05 -9.37
C THR A 40 -14.08 -5.09 -9.20
N CYS A 41 -13.54 -4.42 -8.18
CA CYS A 41 -12.12 -4.52 -7.87
C CYS A 41 -11.71 -5.94 -7.46
N LEU A 42 -12.46 -6.59 -6.56
CA LEU A 42 -12.21 -7.96 -6.11
C LEU A 42 -12.35 -8.98 -7.25
N GLU A 43 -13.40 -8.84 -8.06
CA GLU A 43 -13.65 -9.70 -9.23
C GLU A 43 -12.54 -9.54 -10.27
N SER A 44 -12.19 -8.30 -10.64
CA SER A 44 -11.11 -8.04 -11.61
C SER A 44 -9.72 -8.41 -11.11
N SER A 45 -9.51 -8.46 -9.79
CA SER A 45 -8.25 -8.88 -9.18
C SER A 45 -8.20 -10.37 -8.81
N GLY A 46 -9.29 -11.13 -9.01
CA GLY A 46 -9.39 -12.53 -8.59
C GLY A 46 -9.35 -12.75 -7.08
N LEU A 47 -9.51 -11.68 -6.29
CA LEU A 47 -9.43 -11.71 -4.83
C LEU A 47 -10.78 -11.98 -4.16
N TRP A 48 -11.87 -12.02 -4.92
CA TRP A 48 -13.24 -12.21 -4.39
C TRP A 48 -13.38 -13.48 -3.54
N GLU A 49 -12.84 -14.60 -4.03
CA GLU A 49 -12.88 -15.89 -3.33
C GLU A 49 -11.91 -15.96 -2.14
N LEU A 50 -11.01 -14.98 -2.04
CA LEU A 50 -9.97 -14.90 -1.03
C LEU A 50 -10.29 -13.86 0.04
N VAL A 51 -11.50 -13.32 0.06
CA VAL A 51 -11.93 -12.34 1.06
C VAL A 51 -11.79 -12.91 2.47
N THR A 52 -10.92 -12.29 3.26
CA THR A 52 -10.66 -12.67 4.66
C THR A 52 -10.67 -11.45 5.56
N GLY A 53 -10.76 -11.67 6.88
CA GLY A 53 -10.86 -10.62 7.89
C GLY A 53 -9.88 -9.43 7.84
N PRO A 54 -8.60 -9.55 7.41
CA PRO A 54 -7.71 -8.38 7.33
C PRO A 54 -8.04 -7.40 6.19
N LEU A 55 -8.80 -7.81 5.18
CA LEU A 55 -9.18 -6.95 4.08
C LEU A 55 -10.36 -6.04 4.46
N ARG A 56 -10.27 -4.77 4.09
CA ARG A 56 -11.28 -3.75 4.39
C ARG A 56 -11.53 -2.90 3.15
N GLU A 57 -12.72 -2.31 3.10
CA GLU A 57 -13.04 -1.29 2.12
C GLU A 57 -12.56 0.07 2.66
N VAL A 58 -11.62 0.69 1.95
CA VAL A 58 -10.94 1.91 2.38
C VAL A 58 -11.38 3.08 1.50
N TYR A 59 -11.98 4.08 2.14
CA TYR A 59 -12.36 5.33 1.51
C TYR A 59 -11.27 6.36 1.75
N TYR A 60 -10.70 6.87 0.67
CA TYR A 60 -9.62 7.86 0.72
C TYR A 60 -9.82 8.94 -0.34
N TYR A 61 -9.08 10.02 -0.22
CA TYR A 61 -9.11 11.08 -1.22
C TYR A 61 -7.72 11.57 -1.58
N LYS A 62 -7.60 12.05 -2.82
CA LYS A 62 -6.44 12.80 -3.29
C LYS A 62 -6.80 14.27 -3.35
N VAL A 63 -5.97 15.11 -2.75
CA VAL A 63 -6.01 16.56 -2.95
C VAL A 63 -4.98 16.91 -4.01
N TYR A 64 -5.38 17.64 -5.04
CA TYR A 64 -4.49 18.13 -6.09
C TYR A 64 -3.92 19.50 -5.74
N GLU A 65 -2.90 19.95 -6.49
CA GLU A 65 -2.26 21.26 -6.28
C GLU A 65 -3.24 22.44 -6.37
N ASN A 66 -4.30 22.30 -7.18
CA ASN A 66 -5.38 23.27 -7.31
C ASN A 66 -6.46 23.13 -6.22
N GLN A 67 -6.15 22.44 -5.12
CA GLN A 67 -7.06 22.16 -4.00
C GLN A 67 -8.32 21.37 -4.36
N LYS A 68 -8.43 20.86 -5.59
CA LYS A 68 -9.52 19.95 -5.94
C LYS A 68 -9.32 18.64 -5.17
N ARG A 69 -10.41 18.13 -4.62
CA ARG A 69 -10.47 16.84 -3.93
C ARG A 69 -11.13 15.82 -4.84
N LYS A 70 -10.53 14.64 -4.98
CA LYS A 70 -11.16 13.49 -5.63
C LYS A 70 -11.19 12.32 -4.64
N ASN A 71 -12.39 11.77 -4.47
CA ASN A 71 -12.61 10.62 -3.60
C ASN A 71 -12.39 9.32 -4.38
N PHE A 72 -11.92 8.31 -3.67
CA PHE A 72 -11.64 6.99 -4.16
C PHE A 72 -12.10 5.97 -3.12
N CYS A 73 -12.43 4.79 -3.61
CA CYS A 73 -12.68 3.62 -2.80
C CYS A 73 -11.82 2.48 -3.35
N ALA A 74 -11.23 1.69 -2.47
CA ALA A 74 -10.40 0.56 -2.82
C ALA A 74 -10.44 -0.50 -1.72
N ILE A 75 -9.89 -1.66 -2.02
CA ILE A 75 -9.58 -2.66 -1.02
C ILE A 75 -8.27 -2.25 -0.35
N GLY A 76 -8.16 -2.45 0.95
CA GLY A 76 -6.88 -2.28 1.64
C GLY A 76 -6.79 -3.04 2.94
N TRP A 77 -5.59 -3.02 3.52
CA TRP A 77 -5.28 -3.59 4.82
C TRP A 77 -4.32 -2.68 5.58
N PRO A 78 -4.39 -2.65 6.92
CA PRO A 78 -3.49 -1.83 7.72
C PRO A 78 -2.08 -2.42 7.75
N ASN A 79 -1.09 -1.54 7.86
CA ASN A 79 0.29 -1.91 8.19
C ASN A 79 0.64 -1.51 9.63
N GLU A 80 1.76 -2.02 10.15
CA GLU A 80 2.20 -1.81 11.53
C GLU A 80 2.55 -0.37 11.86
N ASN A 81 2.82 0.46 10.85
CA ASN A 81 3.21 1.86 11.03
C ASN A 81 2.01 2.82 10.97
N GLY A 82 0.78 2.29 10.96
CA GLY A 82 -0.46 3.08 10.92
C GLY A 82 -0.81 3.61 9.53
N GLY A 83 -0.13 3.15 8.48
CA GLY A 83 -0.55 3.36 7.10
C GLY A 83 -1.45 2.25 6.59
N TRP A 84 -1.93 2.44 5.37
CA TRP A 84 -2.82 1.51 4.68
C TRP A 84 -2.22 1.08 3.36
N GLU A 85 -2.11 -0.22 3.15
CA GLU A 85 -1.83 -0.78 1.83
C GLU A 85 -3.12 -0.86 1.04
N ILE A 86 -3.10 -0.37 -0.19
CA ILE A 86 -4.26 -0.19 -1.05
C ILE A 86 -4.08 -0.98 -2.34
N ARG A 87 -5.13 -1.68 -2.74
CA ARG A 87 -5.24 -2.37 -4.02
C ARG A 87 -6.53 -1.96 -4.73
N HIS A 88 -6.36 -1.42 -5.92
CA HIS A 88 -7.41 -1.00 -6.84
C HIS A 88 -6.94 -1.29 -8.28
N PRO A 89 -7.81 -1.59 -9.26
CA PRO A 89 -7.37 -2.05 -10.58
C PRO A 89 -6.51 -1.01 -11.33
N ARG A 90 -6.66 0.26 -10.96
CA ARG A 90 -5.89 1.40 -11.53
C ARG A 90 -4.81 1.95 -10.59
N TYR A 91 -4.68 1.43 -9.37
CA TYR A 91 -3.73 1.93 -8.37
C TYR A 91 -3.42 0.88 -7.32
N THR A 92 -2.13 0.58 -7.12
CA THR A 92 -1.64 -0.21 -5.99
C THR A 92 -0.55 0.58 -5.29
N GLY A 93 -0.61 0.69 -3.96
CA GLY A 93 0.37 1.44 -3.18
C GLY A 93 -0.07 1.67 -1.73
N CYS A 94 0.72 2.45 -0.99
CA CYS A 94 0.47 2.76 0.41
C CYS A 94 -0.07 4.19 0.59
N ILE A 95 -1.03 4.36 1.50
CA ILE A 95 -1.51 5.66 1.98
C ILE A 95 -1.08 5.82 3.45
N GLY A 96 -0.25 6.83 3.71
CA GLY A 96 0.34 7.06 5.01
C GLY A 96 1.74 6.44 5.14
N PRO A 97 2.23 6.19 6.36
CA PRO A 97 3.52 5.56 6.58
C PRO A 97 3.55 4.13 6.05
N LYS A 98 4.54 3.80 5.22
CA LYS A 98 4.78 2.41 4.80
C LYS A 98 5.17 1.56 6.00
N GLY A 99 4.77 0.29 6.00
CA GLY A 99 5.16 -0.67 7.03
C GLY A 99 4.96 -2.10 6.56
N MET A 100 5.51 -3.05 7.31
CA MET A 100 5.13 -4.46 7.18
C MET A 100 3.73 -4.68 7.78
N THR A 101 3.09 -5.80 7.47
CA THR A 101 1.87 -6.24 8.16
C THR A 101 2.17 -7.52 8.90
N PHE A 102 1.83 -7.57 10.20
CA PHE A 102 1.96 -8.79 11.00
C PHE A 102 0.59 -9.23 11.49
N ILE A 103 0.31 -10.52 11.36
CA ILE A 103 -0.89 -11.14 11.92
C ILE A 103 -0.42 -12.24 12.87
N ALA A 104 -0.77 -12.09 14.14
CA ALA A 104 -0.40 -13.05 15.17
C ALA A 104 -1.14 -14.39 14.96
N GLY A 105 -0.38 -15.48 15.04
CA GLY A 105 -0.89 -16.85 15.02
C GLY A 105 -0.11 -17.70 16.02
N LYS A 106 0.25 -18.92 15.64
CA LYS A 106 1.12 -19.77 16.45
C LYS A 106 2.52 -19.12 16.59
N PRO A 107 3.09 -19.06 17.81
CA PRO A 107 4.32 -18.30 18.08
C PRO A 107 5.61 -18.99 17.60
N ASP A 108 5.54 -20.28 17.31
CA ASP A 108 6.68 -21.13 16.90
C ASP A 108 6.96 -21.06 15.40
N ARG A 109 5.95 -20.72 14.58
CA ARG A 109 6.04 -20.73 13.12
C ARG A 109 5.67 -19.39 12.51
N LEU A 110 6.58 -18.87 11.69
CA LEU A 110 6.39 -17.66 10.89
C LEU A 110 6.28 -18.00 9.39
N LEU A 111 5.26 -17.46 8.74
CA LEU A 111 5.20 -17.38 7.28
C LEU A 111 5.53 -15.96 6.83
N VAL A 112 6.38 -15.83 5.80
CA VAL A 112 6.75 -14.54 5.23
C VAL A 112 6.30 -14.45 3.77
N PHE A 113 5.60 -13.37 3.41
CA PHE A 113 5.08 -13.11 2.05
C PHE A 113 5.44 -11.71 1.55
N THR A 114 5.39 -11.50 0.22
CA THR A 114 5.67 -10.18 -0.37
C THR A 114 4.50 -9.23 -0.23
N ASP A 115 3.32 -9.73 -0.55
CA ASP A 115 2.08 -8.99 -0.50
C ASP A 115 0.98 -9.83 0.17
N LEU A 116 -0.17 -9.19 0.44
CA LEU A 116 -1.31 -9.89 1.02
C LEU A 116 -1.92 -10.91 0.04
N THR A 117 -1.83 -10.67 -1.26
CA THR A 117 -2.36 -11.56 -2.31
C THR A 117 -1.72 -12.94 -2.26
N ASP A 118 -0.41 -13.01 -2.10
CA ASP A 118 0.36 -14.25 -2.00
C ASP A 118 -0.10 -15.06 -0.78
N TYR A 119 -0.26 -14.39 0.36
CA TYR A 119 -0.78 -15.00 1.58
C TYR A 119 -2.22 -15.51 1.38
N LEU A 120 -3.08 -14.72 0.76
CA LEU A 120 -4.46 -15.08 0.51
C LEU A 120 -4.58 -16.33 -0.38
N CYS A 121 -3.75 -16.40 -1.43
CA CYS A 121 -3.60 -17.57 -2.27
C CYS A 121 -3.17 -18.80 -1.47
N TRP A 122 -2.15 -18.67 -0.63
CA TRP A 122 -1.69 -19.77 0.22
C TRP A 122 -2.78 -20.23 1.21
N LYS A 123 -3.50 -19.28 1.82
CA LYS A 123 -4.53 -19.56 2.82
C LYS A 123 -5.73 -20.31 2.25
N TYR A 124 -6.08 -20.06 0.99
CA TYR A 124 -7.17 -20.76 0.31
C TYR A 124 -7.00 -22.29 0.38
N ASP A 125 -5.76 -22.75 0.21
CA ASP A 125 -5.38 -24.17 0.23
C ASP A 125 -5.12 -24.69 1.67
N HIS A 126 -4.93 -23.81 2.66
CA HIS A 126 -4.50 -24.14 4.04
C HIS A 126 -5.47 -23.64 5.12
N LYS A 127 -6.77 -23.94 4.97
CA LYS A 127 -7.86 -23.37 5.81
C LYS A 127 -7.76 -23.64 7.32
N ASN A 128 -7.06 -24.70 7.74
CA ASN A 128 -6.95 -25.12 9.13
C ASN A 128 -5.58 -24.81 9.78
N ASP A 129 -4.72 -24.06 9.09
CA ASP A 129 -3.42 -23.66 9.62
C ASP A 129 -3.43 -22.18 10.03
N PHE A 130 -2.87 -21.89 11.20
CA PHE A 130 -2.87 -20.56 11.80
C PHE A 130 -1.47 -20.13 12.26
N PRO A 131 -0.45 -20.15 11.39
CA PRO A 131 0.90 -19.69 11.74
C PRO A 131 0.90 -18.17 11.93
N SER A 132 1.92 -17.65 12.62
CA SER A 132 2.18 -16.20 12.60
C SER A 132 2.56 -15.78 11.18
N LEU A 133 2.05 -14.64 10.74
CA LEU A 133 2.23 -14.14 9.38
C LEU A 133 2.96 -12.81 9.40
N LEU A 134 3.93 -12.67 8.51
CA LEU A 134 4.59 -11.40 8.20
C LEU A 134 4.50 -11.12 6.70
N ILE A 135 3.92 -9.99 6.34
CA ILE A 135 3.85 -9.51 4.95
C ILE A 135 4.80 -8.32 4.84
N LEU A 136 5.68 -8.37 3.85
CA LEU A 136 6.66 -7.32 3.60
C LEU A 136 6.00 -6.00 3.17
N ASN A 137 4.98 -6.08 2.30
CA ASN A 137 4.31 -4.99 1.56
C ASN A 137 5.24 -4.24 0.58
N HIS A 138 6.48 -3.98 1.00
CA HIS A 138 7.51 -3.33 0.21
C HIS A 138 8.88 -4.01 0.38
N PRO A 139 9.70 -4.09 -0.68
CA PRO A 139 11.00 -4.77 -0.65
C PRO A 139 12.01 -4.11 0.31
N GLU A 140 11.84 -2.81 0.58
CA GLU A 140 12.68 -2.05 1.52
C GLU A 140 12.65 -2.62 2.96
N PHE A 141 11.61 -3.38 3.32
CA PHE A 141 11.50 -4.01 4.65
C PHE A 141 12.19 -5.37 4.78
N LEU A 142 12.81 -5.89 3.71
CA LEU A 142 13.49 -7.19 3.75
C LEU A 142 14.54 -7.32 4.88
N PRO A 143 15.41 -6.33 5.16
CA PRO A 143 16.36 -6.41 6.27
C PRO A 143 15.66 -6.50 7.64
N ALA A 144 14.56 -5.75 7.83
CA ALA A 144 13.78 -5.75 9.05
C ALA A 144 13.03 -7.07 9.24
N ALA A 145 12.43 -7.59 8.16
CA ALA A 145 11.76 -8.89 8.16
C ALA A 145 12.73 -10.01 8.52
N ARG A 146 13.95 -10.02 7.98
CA ARG A 146 14.99 -10.99 8.34
C ARG A 146 15.32 -10.96 9.83
N LYS A 147 15.47 -9.76 10.42
CA LYS A 147 15.74 -9.60 11.85
C LYS A 147 14.59 -10.15 12.71
N ARG A 148 13.34 -9.93 12.31
CA ARG A 148 12.16 -10.43 13.02
C ARG A 148 12.01 -11.94 12.86
N ALA A 149 12.26 -12.47 11.67
CA ALA A 149 12.19 -13.90 11.37
C ALA A 149 13.14 -14.74 12.25
N ALA A 150 14.30 -14.18 12.61
CA ALA A 150 15.26 -14.83 13.51
C ALA A 150 14.73 -15.11 14.94
N GLN A 151 13.57 -14.55 15.31
CA GLN A 151 12.94 -14.77 16.62
C GLN A 151 12.01 -15.98 16.65
N PHE A 152 11.74 -16.61 15.50
CA PHE A 152 10.82 -17.74 15.38
C PHE A 152 11.60 -19.04 15.21
N ALA A 153 11.06 -20.14 15.76
CA ALA A 153 11.71 -21.45 15.69
C ALA A 153 11.70 -22.03 14.26
N SER A 154 10.63 -21.78 13.51
CA SER A 154 10.49 -22.18 12.12
C SER A 154 10.03 -21.01 11.27
N VAL A 155 10.71 -20.78 10.15
CA VAL A 155 10.35 -19.74 9.17
C VAL A 155 10.16 -20.39 7.81
N THR A 156 9.00 -20.16 7.20
CA THR A 156 8.72 -20.55 5.82
C THR A 156 8.45 -19.30 5.01
N VAL A 157 8.98 -19.25 3.80
CA VAL A 157 8.82 -18.09 2.92
C VAL A 157 7.93 -18.50 1.75
N GLY A 158 6.79 -17.83 1.60
CA GLY A 158 5.74 -18.17 0.64
C GLY A 158 5.95 -17.53 -0.75
N PHE A 159 7.19 -17.41 -1.22
CA PHE A 159 7.49 -16.97 -2.59
C PHE A 159 7.27 -18.15 -3.55
N ASP A 160 6.05 -18.41 -4.01
CA ASP A 160 5.86 -19.49 -5.01
C ASP A 160 4.80 -19.21 -6.08
N ARG A 161 4.44 -17.94 -6.32
CA ARG A 161 3.53 -17.55 -7.41
C ARG A 161 4.00 -16.33 -8.19
N ILE A 162 5.18 -16.46 -8.81
CA ILE A 162 5.51 -15.78 -10.08
C ILE A 162 5.99 -16.90 -11.01
N PRO A 163 5.47 -17.03 -12.25
CA PRO A 163 5.95 -18.08 -13.16
C PRO A 163 7.48 -17.98 -13.31
N GLN A 164 8.15 -19.13 -13.23
CA GLN A 164 9.63 -19.25 -13.18
C GLN A 164 10.36 -18.70 -14.43
N ASN A 165 9.62 -18.29 -15.46
CA ASN A 165 10.13 -17.74 -16.71
C ASN A 165 10.64 -16.28 -16.61
N LEU A 166 10.57 -15.65 -15.44
CA LEU A 166 11.15 -14.32 -15.21
C LEU A 166 12.61 -14.33 -14.74
N PHE A 167 13.19 -15.50 -14.47
CA PHE A 167 14.60 -15.64 -14.07
C PHE A 167 15.44 -16.58 -14.94
N THR A 168 14.89 -17.12 -16.03
CA THR A 168 15.69 -17.81 -17.05
C THR A 168 16.18 -16.79 -18.07
N ASN A 169 17.49 -16.54 -18.03
CA ASN A 169 18.21 -15.79 -19.05
C ASN A 169 17.87 -16.29 -20.44
N GLY A 170 17.81 -15.36 -21.39
CA GLY A 170 17.64 -15.67 -22.80
C GLY A 170 18.64 -16.72 -23.29
N VAL A 171 18.10 -17.65 -24.06
CA VAL A 171 18.78 -18.30 -25.18
C VAL A 171 17.85 -18.15 -26.37
#